data_AF-A0A0F3PXD3-F1
#
_entry.id   AF-A0A0F3PXD3-F1
#
_cell.length_a   1.000
_cell.length_b   1.000
_cell.length_c   1.000
_cell.angle_alpha   90.00
_cell.angle_beta   90.00
_cell.angle_gamma   90.00
#
_symmetry.space_group_name_H-M   'P 1'
#
loop_
_entity.id
_entity.type
_entity.pdbx_description
1 polymer ?
#
loop_
_entity_poly.entity_id
_entity_poly.type
_entity_poly.pdbx_seq_one_letter_code
_entity_poly.pdbx_strand_id
1 'polypeptide(L)'
;MEISHSEIDKKVCVTSGGKKYGGSTSSDGTEKHCGEGTSSSGVGDGQLKGFRAAVLELGKGWPGSGKASADHDDNAKKVSSDLVALNSDEKTIVAGLLAKTIEGGEVVEIRAVSSIFIRI
;
A
#
# COMPACT_ATOMS: atom_id res chain seq x y z
N MET A 1 2.69 -3.78 22.14
CA MET A 1 1.82 -2.59 22.19
C MET A 1 1.23 -2.44 20.81
N GLU A 2 0.08 -3.06 20.55
CA GLU A 2 -0.69 -2.74 19.35
C GLU A 2 -1.26 -1.36 19.59
N ILE A 3 -0.76 -0.37 18.86
CA ILE A 3 -1.37 0.95 18.87
C ILE A 3 -2.63 0.80 18.02
N SER A 4 -3.69 0.29 18.65
CA SER A 4 -5.01 0.06 18.07
C SER A 4 -5.68 1.40 17.82
N HIS A 5 -5.14 2.16 16.87
CA HIS A 5 -5.79 3.34 16.33
C HIS A 5 -6.83 2.87 15.31
N SER A 6 -7.90 2.22 15.78
CA SER A 6 -8.99 1.71 14.95
C SER A 6 -9.63 2.78 14.04
N GLU A 7 -9.40 4.06 14.36
CA GLU A 7 -9.84 5.20 13.55
C GLU A 7 -8.92 5.46 12.34
N ILE A 8 -7.61 5.20 12.42
CA ILE A 8 -6.70 5.46 11.31
C ILE A 8 -6.86 4.44 10.18
N ASP A 9 -7.15 3.20 10.55
CA ASP A 9 -7.48 2.11 9.62
C ASP A 9 -8.71 2.44 8.77
N LYS A 10 -9.55 3.37 9.24
CA LYS A 10 -10.74 3.89 8.57
C LYS A 10 -10.50 5.20 7.82
N LYS A 11 -9.25 5.60 7.56
CA LYS A 11 -8.94 6.83 6.79
C LYS A 11 -8.11 6.62 5.54
N VAL A 12 -7.20 5.64 5.54
CA VAL A 12 -6.32 5.37 4.39
C VAL A 12 -6.76 4.10 3.68
N CYS A 13 -6.85 4.14 2.34
CA CYS A 13 -7.26 2.99 1.53
C CYS A 13 -8.53 2.33 2.06
N VAL A 14 -9.56 3.11 2.38
CA VAL A 14 -10.83 2.57 2.83
C VAL A 14 -11.70 2.26 1.63
N THR A 15 -12.12 1.01 1.55
CA THR A 15 -13.03 0.54 0.49
C THR A 15 -14.48 0.90 0.79
N SER A 16 -15.28 1.04 -0.26
CA SER A 16 -16.72 1.29 -0.15
C SER A 16 -17.52 -0.02 -0.17
N GLY A 17 -18.67 -0.05 0.52
CA GLY A 17 -19.66 -1.14 0.38
C GLY A 17 -19.22 -2.51 0.87
N GLY A 18 -18.34 -2.59 1.88
CA GLY A 18 -17.88 -3.85 2.46
C GLY A 18 -16.94 -4.67 1.58
N LYS A 19 -16.41 -4.05 0.52
CA LYS A 19 -15.35 -4.61 -0.32
C LYS A 19 -14.09 -4.86 0.50
N LYS A 20 -13.22 -5.72 -0.01
CA LYS A 20 -12.05 -6.23 0.70
C LYS A 20 -10.85 -6.30 -0.23
N TYR A 21 -9.66 -6.27 0.37
CA TYR A 21 -8.41 -6.45 -0.37
C TYR A 21 -8.02 -7.93 -0.51
N GLY A 22 -7.19 -8.19 -1.52
CA GLY A 22 -6.61 -9.51 -1.78
C GLY A 22 -7.60 -10.48 -2.39
N GLY A 23 -7.17 -11.73 -2.53
CA GLY A 23 -7.93 -12.77 -3.23
C GLY A 23 -7.10 -13.42 -4.33
N SER A 24 -7.53 -14.61 -4.74
CA SER A 24 -6.84 -15.39 -5.79
C SER A 24 -7.53 -15.31 -7.15
N THR A 25 -8.73 -14.72 -7.21
CA THR A 25 -9.66 -14.88 -8.35
C THR A 25 -10.01 -13.59 -9.10
N SER A 26 -9.63 -12.39 -8.62
CA SER A 26 -9.65 -11.20 -9.48
C SER A 26 -8.34 -11.08 -10.23
N SER A 27 -8.42 -11.11 -11.55
CA SER A 27 -7.31 -10.92 -12.47
C SER A 27 -7.22 -9.49 -12.99
N ASP A 28 -8.16 -8.62 -12.62
CA ASP A 28 -8.25 -7.23 -13.10
C ASP A 28 -7.55 -6.21 -12.20
N GLY A 29 -6.97 -6.63 -11.06
CA GLY A 29 -6.21 -5.76 -10.15
C GLY A 29 -7.07 -4.94 -9.18
N THR A 30 -8.39 -4.97 -9.30
CA THR A 30 -9.34 -4.22 -8.47
C THR A 30 -9.23 -4.59 -6.98
N GLU A 31 -8.95 -5.85 -6.67
CA GLU A 31 -8.72 -6.39 -5.33
C GLU A 31 -7.45 -5.85 -4.66
N LYS A 32 -6.56 -5.23 -5.43
CA LYS A 32 -5.33 -4.59 -4.96
C LYS A 32 -5.42 -3.07 -4.99
N HIS A 33 -6.47 -2.50 -5.57
CA HIS A 33 -6.60 -1.05 -5.77
C HIS A 33 -7.11 -0.34 -4.51
N CYS A 34 -6.25 0.49 -3.92
CA CYS A 34 -6.49 1.29 -2.73
C CYS A 34 -7.76 2.13 -2.87
N GLY A 35 -8.70 1.95 -1.94
CA GLY A 35 -9.99 2.62 -1.90
C GLY A 35 -11.10 1.94 -2.71
N GLU A 36 -10.76 0.99 -3.58
CA GLU A 36 -11.75 0.25 -4.36
C GLU A 36 -12.01 -1.12 -3.75
N GLY A 37 -11.00 -1.99 -3.74
CA GLY A 37 -11.15 -3.39 -3.34
C GLY A 37 -12.24 -4.13 -4.13
N THR A 38 -12.55 -5.35 -3.70
CA THR A 38 -13.55 -6.19 -4.39
C THR A 38 -14.47 -6.91 -3.41
N SER A 39 -15.71 -7.17 -3.82
CA SER A 39 -16.68 -7.95 -3.05
C SER A 39 -16.74 -9.42 -3.47
N SER A 40 -16.22 -9.77 -4.66
CA SER A 40 -16.33 -11.11 -5.24
C SER A 40 -15.18 -12.03 -4.85
N SER A 41 -13.98 -11.48 -4.69
CA SER A 41 -12.74 -12.24 -4.50
C SER A 41 -11.95 -11.81 -3.25
N GLY A 42 -12.45 -10.81 -2.51
CA GLY A 42 -11.77 -10.18 -1.39
C GLY A 42 -11.76 -11.03 -0.13
N VAL A 43 -10.58 -11.34 0.39
CA VAL A 43 -10.41 -12.20 1.58
C VAL A 43 -9.93 -11.46 2.82
N GLY A 44 -9.30 -10.29 2.65
CA GLY A 44 -8.79 -9.46 3.75
C GLY A 44 -9.81 -8.46 4.30
N ASP A 45 -9.33 -7.42 4.97
CA ASP A 45 -10.16 -6.29 5.40
C ASP A 45 -10.28 -5.23 4.30
N GLY A 46 -11.33 -4.41 4.36
CA GLY A 46 -11.55 -3.26 3.46
C GLY A 46 -10.92 -1.95 3.92
N GLN A 47 -9.87 -2.04 4.74
CA GLN A 47 -9.24 -0.95 5.50
C GLN A 47 -7.72 -0.93 5.27
N LEU A 48 -7.01 0.08 5.79
CA LEU A 48 -5.54 0.18 5.68
C LEU A 48 -4.83 -1.12 6.06
N LYS A 49 -5.22 -1.76 7.16
CA LYS A 49 -4.63 -3.05 7.60
C LYS A 49 -4.77 -4.16 6.55
N GLY A 50 -5.91 -4.22 5.85
CA GLY A 50 -6.16 -5.17 4.78
C GLY A 50 -5.35 -4.84 3.53
N PHE A 51 -5.23 -3.54 3.20
CA PHE A 51 -4.38 -3.09 2.10
C PHE A 51 -2.91 -3.43 2.39
N ARG A 52 -2.42 -3.11 3.59
CA ARG A 52 -1.07 -3.46 4.03
C ARG A 52 -0.81 -4.96 3.90
N ALA A 53 -1.69 -5.79 4.43
CA ALA A 53 -1.51 -7.24 4.43
C ALA A 53 -1.60 -7.86 3.02
N ALA A 54 -2.58 -7.45 2.21
CA ALA A 54 -2.84 -8.07 0.92
C ALA A 54 -2.03 -7.48 -0.24
N VAL A 55 -1.51 -6.26 -0.10
CA VAL A 55 -0.81 -5.53 -1.17
C VAL A 55 0.66 -5.31 -0.82
N LEU A 56 0.93 -4.64 0.30
CA LEU A 56 2.28 -4.20 0.65
C LEU A 56 3.16 -5.35 1.15
N GLU A 57 2.67 -6.15 2.10
CA GLU A 57 3.42 -7.29 2.66
C GLU A 57 3.67 -8.39 1.63
N LEU A 58 2.75 -8.57 0.67
CA LEU A 58 2.92 -9.54 -0.41
C LEU A 58 3.75 -9.00 -1.59
N GLY A 59 4.07 -7.71 -1.61
CA GLY A 59 4.74 -7.06 -2.75
C GLY A 59 3.93 -7.18 -4.05
N LYS A 60 2.60 -7.18 -3.96
CA LYS A 60 1.68 -7.35 -5.09
C LYS A 60 0.77 -6.15 -5.19
N GLY A 61 0.88 -5.38 -6.26
CA GLY A 61 0.05 -4.18 -6.46
C GLY A 61 0.67 -2.90 -5.91
N TRP A 62 1.98 -2.87 -5.67
CA TRP A 62 2.72 -1.65 -5.34
C TRP A 62 3.81 -1.40 -6.40
N PRO A 63 4.03 -0.17 -6.88
CA PRO A 63 3.32 1.07 -6.55
C PRO A 63 1.94 1.23 -7.20
N GLY A 64 1.51 0.29 -8.04
CA GLY A 64 0.18 0.31 -8.65
C GLY A 64 -0.50 -1.05 -8.71
N SER A 65 -1.83 -1.01 -8.77
CA SER A 65 -2.73 -2.17 -8.61
C SER A 65 -2.63 -3.18 -9.75
N GLY A 66 -2.17 -2.74 -10.93
CA GLY A 66 -2.18 -3.52 -12.17
C GLY A 66 -3.53 -3.50 -12.89
N LYS A 67 -4.47 -2.66 -12.46
CA LYS A 67 -5.76 -2.48 -13.12
C LYS A 67 -5.57 -1.81 -14.47
N ALA A 68 -6.09 -2.45 -15.52
CA ALA A 68 -5.88 -1.99 -16.91
C ALA A 68 -6.39 -0.56 -17.18
N SER A 69 -7.40 -0.12 -16.42
CA SER A 69 -7.99 1.22 -16.53
C SER A 69 -7.39 2.24 -15.56
N ALA A 70 -6.28 1.91 -14.88
CA ALA A 70 -5.65 2.76 -13.88
C ALA A 70 -4.20 3.08 -14.26
N ASP A 71 -3.68 4.16 -13.70
CA ASP A 71 -2.28 4.51 -13.85
C ASP A 71 -1.37 3.45 -13.19
N HIS A 72 -0.15 3.33 -13.69
CA HIS A 72 0.86 2.40 -13.16
C HIS A 72 1.21 2.66 -11.67
N ASP A 73 0.93 3.84 -11.15
CA ASP A 73 1.19 4.29 -9.77
C ASP A 73 -0.08 4.70 -9.02
N ASP A 74 -1.25 4.22 -9.45
CA ASP A 74 -2.56 4.53 -8.87
C ASP A 74 -2.61 4.36 -7.34
N ASN A 75 -2.07 3.26 -6.82
CA ASN A 75 -1.99 2.99 -5.39
C ASN A 75 -1.07 3.98 -4.66
N ALA A 76 0.11 4.27 -5.20
CA ALA A 76 1.03 5.24 -4.61
C ALA A 76 0.43 6.65 -4.57
N LYS A 77 -0.25 7.08 -5.65
CA LYS A 77 -0.99 8.35 -5.71
C LYS A 77 -2.11 8.40 -4.67
N LYS A 78 -2.91 7.34 -4.58
CA LYS A 78 -4.05 7.29 -3.65
C LYS A 78 -3.60 7.28 -2.19
N VAL A 79 -2.62 6.44 -1.85
CA VAL A 79 -2.01 6.41 -0.50
C VAL A 79 -1.44 7.78 -0.16
N SER A 80 -0.70 8.41 -1.06
CA SER A 80 -0.13 9.75 -0.83
C SER A 80 -1.21 10.80 -0.59
N SER A 81 -2.29 10.78 -1.38
CA SER A 81 -3.42 11.70 -1.21
C SER A 81 -4.12 11.51 0.14
N ASP A 82 -4.35 10.26 0.54
CA ASP A 82 -4.99 9.95 1.83
C ASP A 82 -4.09 10.38 2.99
N LEU A 83 -2.78 10.15 2.89
CA LEU A 83 -1.80 10.57 3.89
C LEU A 83 -1.75 12.10 4.03
N VAL A 84 -1.80 12.87 2.94
CA VAL A 84 -1.77 14.33 3.00
C VAL A 84 -2.97 14.89 3.75
N ALA A 85 -4.14 14.26 3.62
CA ALA A 85 -5.39 14.66 4.27
C ALA A 85 -5.43 14.42 5.79
N LEU A 86 -4.47 13.65 6.32
CA LEU A 86 -4.36 13.38 7.76
C LEU A 86 -3.71 14.55 8.52
N ASN A 87 -4.02 14.63 9.82
CA ASN A 87 -3.29 15.51 10.73
C ASN A 87 -1.90 14.94 11.09
N SER A 88 -1.09 15.71 11.84
CA SER A 88 0.30 15.34 12.14
C SER A 88 0.42 14.06 12.98
N ASP A 89 -0.46 13.87 13.96
CA ASP A 89 -0.43 12.69 14.85
C ASP A 89 -0.85 11.44 14.07
N GLU A 90 -1.90 11.57 13.26
CA GLU A 90 -2.38 10.53 12.35
C GLU A 90 -1.32 10.08 11.35
N LYS A 91 -0.56 11.03 10.76
CA LYS A 91 0.56 10.73 9.88
C LYS A 91 1.63 9.90 10.58
N THR A 92 1.95 10.26 11.82
CA THR A 92 2.95 9.55 12.65
C THR A 92 2.50 8.11 12.92
N ILE A 93 1.22 7.92 13.20
CA ILE A 93 0.63 6.59 13.41
C ILE A 93 0.69 5.75 12.14
N VAL A 94 0.28 6.29 10.98
CA VAL A 94 0.33 5.53 9.72
C VAL A 94 1.77 5.19 9.35
N ALA A 95 2.72 6.11 9.57
CA ALA A 95 4.13 5.83 9.35
C ALA A 95 4.61 4.64 10.20
N GLY A 96 4.20 4.55 11.47
CA GLY A 96 4.50 3.39 12.32
C GLY A 96 3.86 2.08 11.84
N LEU A 97 2.60 2.13 11.40
CA LEU A 97 1.89 0.96 10.84
C LEU A 97 2.54 0.46 9.55
N LEU A 98 2.94 1.36 8.66
CA LEU A 98 3.59 1.02 7.40
C LEU A 98 5.06 0.62 7.59
N ALA A 99 5.78 1.21 8.55
CA ALA A 99 7.17 0.85 8.86
C ALA A 99 7.33 -0.59 9.36
N LYS A 100 6.27 -1.20 9.91
CA LYS A 100 6.26 -2.61 10.29
C LYS A 100 6.27 -3.58 9.10
N THR A 101 6.21 -3.07 7.86
CA THR A 101 6.25 -3.85 6.61
C THR A 101 7.68 -4.06 6.11
N ILE A 102 8.69 -3.55 6.84
CA ILE A 102 10.10 -3.49 6.41
C ILE A 102 10.98 -4.50 7.17
N GLU A 103 10.43 -5.54 7.80
CA GLU A 103 11.24 -6.57 8.47
C GLU A 103 11.83 -7.62 7.50
N GLY A 104 11.61 -7.47 6.19
CA GLY A 104 12.15 -8.35 5.15
C GLY A 104 12.65 -7.65 3.89
N GLY A 105 12.84 -6.32 3.92
CA GLY A 105 13.47 -5.60 2.83
C GLY A 105 14.97 -5.61 3.04
N GLU A 106 15.72 -6.34 2.22
CA GLU A 106 17.17 -6.16 2.10
C GLU A 106 17.46 -4.67 2.01
N VAL A 107 18.12 -4.15 3.05
CA VAL A 107 18.64 -2.79 3.07
C VAL A 107 19.69 -2.74 1.97
N VAL A 108 19.30 -2.31 0.77
CA VAL A 108 20.27 -1.91 -0.24
C VAL A 108 20.94 -0.67 0.32
N GLU A 109 22.06 -0.87 1.01
CA GLU A 109 23.05 0.17 1.24
C GLU A 109 23.30 0.82 -0.13
N ILE A 110 22.91 2.09 -0.27
CA ILE A 110 23.36 2.90 -1.38
C ILE A 110 24.87 3.13 -1.15
N ARG A 111 25.69 2.17 -1.57
CA ARG A 111 27.10 2.42 -1.82
C ARG A 111 27.15 3.30 -3.06
N ALA A 112 27.54 4.56 -2.84
CA ALA A 112 27.81 5.52 -3.89
C ALA A 112 28.62 4.87 -5.02
N VAL A 113 28.01 4.79 -6.20
CA VAL A 113 28.69 4.33 -7.42
C VAL A 113 29.63 5.46 -7.85
N SER A 114 30.91 5.34 -7.50
CA SER A 114 31.95 6.24 -8.01
C SER A 114 32.15 5.99 -9.49
N SER A 115 31.84 7.01 -10.30
CA SER A 115 32.03 7.01 -11.75
C SER A 115 33.51 6.86 -12.10
N ILE A 116 33.93 5.67 -12.55
CA ILE A 116 35.18 5.54 -13.29
C ILE A 116 34.90 5.90 -14.75
N PHE A 117 35.28 7.13 -15.05
CA PHE A 117 35.35 7.78 -16.34
C PHE A 117 36.19 6.92 -17.31
N ILE A 118 35.56 6.24 -18.27
CA ILE A 118 36.29 5.62 -19.39
C ILE A 118 36.52 6.72 -20.43
N ARG A 119 37.78 7.18 -20.53
CA ARG A 119 38.24 7.95 -21.70
C ARG A 119 38.49 6.96 -22.83
N ILE A 120 37.76 7.12 -23.93
CA ILE A 120 38.20 6.75 -25.29
C ILE A 120 38.14 8.04 -26.10
#